data_AF-A0A538I4Q8-F1
#
_entry.id   AF-A0A538I4Q8-F1
#
_cell.length_a   1.000
_cell.length_b   1.000
_cell.length_c   1.000
_cell.angle_alpha   90.00
_cell.angle_beta   90.00
_cell.angle_gamma   90.00
#
_symmetry.space_group_name_H-M   'P 1'
#
loop_
_entity.id
_entity.type
_entity.pdbx_description
1 polymer ?
#
loop_
_entity_poly.entity_id
_entity_poly.type
_entity_poly.pdbx_seq_one_letter_code
_entity_poly.pdbx_strand_id
1 'polypeptide(L)'
;MQAAAWTIAGQLDADGSVRDAKTSGSMATIPLSQAAVAIVKERRRTLMRRSFTAASSDAFVFTGRNGRPLTRRNALRAWQVATKDVLGNPLRLHDLRTTFASRLLLTVWMSPRRRHCFGTHGLRPRSRCTRVSRETPSHGSSGCENALDA
;
A
#
# COMPACT_ATOMS: atom_id res chain seq x y z
N MET A 1 3.31 -11.91 10.15
CA MET A 1 1.86 -11.63 10.27
C MET A 1 1.59 -10.19 9.86
N GLN A 2 0.58 -9.97 9.01
CA GLN A 2 0.14 -8.63 8.58
C GLN A 2 -0.51 -7.90 9.77
N ALA A 3 -0.21 -6.62 9.95
CA ALA A 3 -0.66 -5.85 11.11
C ALA A 3 -1.61 -4.70 10.76
N ALA A 4 -1.45 -4.13 9.57
CA ALA A 4 -2.28 -3.07 9.04
C ALA A 4 -2.22 -3.09 7.51
N ALA A 5 -2.96 -2.19 6.88
CA ALA A 5 -2.85 -1.91 5.45
C ALA A 5 -2.74 -0.40 5.23
N TRP A 6 -2.05 0.00 4.15
CA TRP A 6 -1.90 1.38 3.76
C TRP A 6 -2.44 1.59 2.35
N THR A 7 -3.45 2.43 2.22
CA THR A 7 -4.01 2.83 0.92
C THR A 7 -3.28 4.07 0.39
N ILE A 8 -2.83 4.00 -0.86
CA ILE A 8 -2.21 5.11 -1.56
C ILE A 8 -3.31 6.03 -2.10
N ALA A 9 -3.47 7.21 -1.49
CA ALA A 9 -4.47 8.20 -1.88
C ALA A 9 -4.05 9.07 -3.08
N GLY A 10 -2.74 9.26 -3.29
CA GLY A 10 -2.21 10.13 -4.35
C GLY A 10 -0.69 10.15 -4.38
N GLN A 11 -0.15 11.06 -5.20
CA GLN A 11 1.29 11.29 -5.35
C GLN A 11 1.67 12.65 -4.78
N LEU A 12 2.87 12.75 -4.22
CA LEU A 12 3.41 14.02 -3.76
C LEU A 12 4.07 14.75 -4.93
N ASP A 13 3.68 16.00 -5.18
CA ASP A 13 4.30 16.85 -6.18
C ASP A 13 5.53 17.60 -5.64
N ALA A 14 6.28 18.27 -6.52
CA ALA A 14 7.51 18.98 -6.19
C ALA A 14 7.30 20.11 -5.16
N ASP A 15 6.13 20.74 -5.15
CA ASP A 15 5.71 21.78 -4.20
C ASP A 15 5.26 21.22 -2.84
N GLY A 16 5.09 19.90 -2.73
CA GLY A 16 4.59 19.22 -1.53
C GLY A 16 3.07 19.10 -1.47
N SER A 17 2.35 19.45 -2.54
CA SER A 17 0.92 19.17 -2.68
C SER A 17 0.67 17.70 -3.02
N VAL A 18 -0.53 17.19 -2.70
CA VAL A 18 -0.97 15.87 -3.14
C VAL A 18 -1.69 16.02 -4.48
N ARG A 19 -1.24 15.28 -5.48
CA ARG A 19 -1.90 15.15 -6.78
C ARG A 19 -2.51 13.77 -6.92
N ASP A 20 -3.62 13.71 -7.64
CA ASP A 20 -4.22 12.44 -8.01
C ASP A 20 -3.25 11.60 -8.83
N ALA A 21 -3.33 10.29 -8.62
CA ALA A 21 -2.50 9.39 -9.40
C ALA A 21 -2.97 9.41 -10.87
N LYS A 22 -2.01 9.55 -11.79
CA LYS A 22 -2.29 9.63 -13.24
C LYS A 22 -3.15 8.47 -13.76
N THR A 23 -3.07 7.31 -13.12
CA THR A 23 -3.87 6.13 -13.46
C THR A 23 -4.43 5.49 -12.20
N SER A 24 -5.65 4.95 -12.29
CA SER A 24 -6.28 4.19 -11.20
C SER A 24 -5.44 3.00 -10.73
N GLY A 25 -4.70 2.37 -11.65
CA GLY A 25 -3.79 1.27 -11.32
C GLY A 25 -2.58 1.66 -10.45
N SER A 26 -2.34 2.96 -10.25
CA SER A 26 -1.32 3.47 -9.31
C SER A 26 -1.83 3.59 -7.88
N MET A 27 -3.16 3.53 -7.68
CA MET A 27 -3.76 3.44 -6.35
C MET A 27 -3.75 1.97 -5.91
N ALA A 28 -3.12 1.70 -4.78
CA ALA A 28 -3.04 0.35 -4.24
C ALA A 28 -3.14 0.37 -2.72
N THR A 29 -3.67 -0.71 -2.17
CA THR A 29 -3.66 -0.99 -0.74
C THR A 29 -2.56 -2.00 -0.46
N ILE A 30 -1.53 -1.59 0.28
CA ILE A 30 -0.35 -2.40 0.56
C ILE A 30 -0.43 -2.94 2.00
N PRO A 31 -0.29 -4.26 2.22
CA PRO A 31 -0.22 -4.84 3.55
C PRO A 31 1.06 -4.37 4.26
N LEU A 32 0.92 -3.89 5.50
CA LEU A 32 2.05 -3.50 6.34
C LEU A 32 2.41 -4.60 7.33
N SER A 33 3.71 -4.84 7.48
CA SER A 33 4.26 -5.68 8.55
C SER A 33 4.17 -4.97 9.91
N GLN A 34 4.21 -5.73 11.00
CA GLN A 34 4.26 -5.18 12.36
C GLN A 34 5.42 -4.18 12.54
N ALA A 35 6.60 -4.50 11.98
CA ALA A 35 7.77 -3.62 12.03
C ALA A 35 7.52 -2.28 11.31
N ALA A 36 6.90 -2.31 10.13
CA ALA A 36 6.56 -1.09 9.39
C ALA A 36 5.57 -0.21 10.17
N VAL A 37 4.55 -0.83 10.79
CA VAL A 37 3.58 -0.13 11.64
C VAL A 37 4.27 0.51 12.85
N ALA A 38 5.20 -0.20 13.50
CA ALA A 38 5.94 0.34 14.63
C ALA A 38 6.76 1.59 14.25
N ILE A 39 7.44 1.57 13.10
CA ILE A 39 8.21 2.72 12.59
C ILE A 39 7.28 3.92 12.35
N VAL A 40 6.13 3.72 11.72
CA VAL A 40 5.15 4.79 11.44
C VAL A 40 4.60 5.37 12.75
N LYS A 41 4.26 4.53 13.73
CA LYS A 41 3.77 4.96 15.04
C LYS A 41 4.80 5.79 15.81
N GLU A 42 6.04 5.32 15.88
CA GLU A 42 7.10 6.07 16.58
C GLU A 42 7.38 7.41 15.88
N ARG A 43 7.34 7.42 14.54
CA ARG A 43 7.49 8.67 13.79
C ARG A 43 6.37 9.66 14.12
N ARG A 44 5.12 9.21 14.14
CA ARG A 44 3.96 10.05 14.50
C ARG A 44 4.09 10.60 15.93
N ARG A 45 4.49 9.77 16.89
CA ARG A 45 4.75 10.19 18.28
C ARG A 45 5.84 11.27 18.36
N THR A 46 6.92 11.11 17.59
CA THR A 46 7.99 12.11 17.51
C THR A 46 7.52 13.43 16.91
N LEU A 47 6.63 13.39 15.91
CA LEU A 47 6.06 14.60 15.33
C LEU A 47 5.11 15.31 16.30
N MET A 48 4.25 14.57 17.01
CA MET A 48 3.34 15.13 18.02
C MET A 48 4.11 15.83 19.15
N ARG A 49 5.27 15.29 19.57
CA ARG A 49 6.15 15.96 20.54
C ARG A 49 6.72 17.29 20.04
N ARG A 50 6.81 17.49 18.72
CA ARG A 50 7.39 18.70 18.10
C ARG A 50 6.36 19.74 17.69
N SER A 51 5.14 19.31 17.34
CA SER A 51 4.07 20.19 16.90
C SER A 51 2.70 19.57 17.16
N PHE A 52 1.77 20.38 17.68
CA PHE A 52 0.38 20.01 17.85
C PHE A 52 -0.34 19.79 16.50
N THR A 53 0.07 20.48 15.43
CA THR A 53 -0.52 20.32 14.09
C THR A 53 -0.25 18.95 13.47
N ALA A 54 0.76 18.22 13.96
CA ALA A 54 1.06 16.86 13.53
C ALA A 54 0.13 15.79 14.13
N ALA A 55 -0.81 16.18 15.00
CA ALA A 55 -1.79 15.26 15.57
C ALA A 55 -2.94 14.93 14.62
N SER A 56 -3.22 15.79 13.63
CA SER A 56 -4.30 15.61 12.65
C SER A 56 -4.19 14.28 11.89
N SER A 57 -5.33 13.66 11.57
CA SER A 57 -5.39 12.43 10.75
C SER A 57 -4.69 12.62 9.40
N ASP A 58 -4.79 13.82 8.84
CA ASP A 58 -4.38 14.14 7.47
C ASP A 58 -2.93 14.66 7.41
N ALA A 59 -2.25 14.73 8.55
CA ALA A 59 -0.87 15.17 8.62
C ALA A 59 0.08 14.14 8.01
N PHE A 60 1.05 14.62 7.23
CA PHE A 60 2.11 13.77 6.67
C PHE A 60 2.97 13.16 7.78
N VAL A 61 3.23 11.85 7.68
CA VAL A 61 4.07 11.10 8.63
C VAL A 61 5.56 11.38 8.41
N PHE A 62 5.98 11.54 7.15
CA PHE A 62 7.38 11.79 6.79
C PHE A 62 7.54 13.24 6.37
N THR A 63 7.96 14.07 7.32
CA THR A 63 8.18 15.51 7.13
C THR A 63 9.60 15.93 7.46
N GLY A 64 10.03 17.05 6.88
CA GLY A 64 11.26 17.76 7.26
C GLY A 64 11.13 18.51 8.59
N ARG A 65 12.19 19.22 9.00
CA ARG A 65 12.17 20.03 10.24
C ARG A 65 11.17 21.19 10.18
N ASN A 66 10.87 21.68 8.99
CA ASN A 66 9.91 22.75 8.71
C ASN A 66 8.45 22.26 8.59
N GLY A 67 8.17 20.99 8.93
CA GLY A 67 6.82 20.42 8.83
C GLY A 67 6.34 20.09 7.41
N ARG A 68 7.10 20.47 6.37
CA ARG A 68 6.77 20.13 4.98
C ARG A 68 6.98 18.64 4.71
N PRO A 69 6.21 18.02 3.80
CA PRO A 69 6.40 16.62 3.44
C PRO A 69 7.80 16.37 2.85
N LEU A 70 8.30 15.17 3.07
CA LEU A 70 9.63 14.78 2.62
C LEU A 70 9.67 14.66 1.09
N THR A 71 10.40 15.56 0.44
CA THR A 71 10.56 15.53 -1.02
C THR A 71 11.49 14.39 -1.46
N ARG A 72 11.36 13.97 -2.73
CA ARG A 72 12.24 12.95 -3.35
C ARG A 72 13.73 13.29 -3.20
N ARG A 73 14.10 14.56 -3.41
CA ARG A 73 15.50 15.01 -3.29
C ARG A 73 16.02 14.86 -1.87
N ASN A 74 15.22 15.24 -0.87
CA ASN A 74 15.61 15.15 0.53
C ASN A 74 15.68 13.71 1.01
N ALA A 75 14.72 12.86 0.60
CA ALA A 75 14.75 11.43 0.87
C ALA A 75 15.99 10.76 0.26
N LEU A 76 16.31 11.08 -1.01
CA LEU A 76 17.48 10.53 -1.69
C LEU A 76 18.77 10.97 -1.01
N ARG A 77 18.89 12.25 -0.65
CA ARG A 77 20.06 12.77 0.06
C ARG A 77 20.27 12.06 1.40
N ALA A 78 19.21 11.92 2.20
CA ALA A 78 19.28 11.22 3.48
C ALA A 78 19.71 9.75 3.31
N TRP A 79 19.17 9.07 2.30
CA TRP A 79 19.51 7.68 1.98
C TRP A 79 20.97 7.52 1.52
N GLN A 80 21.44 8.39 0.64
CA GLN A 80 22.80 8.35 0.12
C GLN A 80 23.83 8.61 1.21
N VAL A 81 23.55 9.53 2.14
CA VAL A 81 24.42 9.75 3.31
C VAL A 81 24.49 8.48 4.15
N ALA A 82 23.34 7.92 4.55
CA ALA A 82 23.29 6.72 5.38
C ALA A 82 23.98 5.50 4.73
N THR A 83 23.87 5.34 3.41
CA THR A 83 24.47 4.21 2.70
C THR A 83 25.95 4.39 2.40
N LYS A 84 26.39 5.61 2.10
CA LYS A 84 27.82 5.91 1.89
C LYS A 84 28.63 5.57 3.14
N ASP A 85 28.12 5.92 4.32
CA ASP A 85 28.81 5.71 5.59
C ASP A 85 28.99 4.21 5.93
N VAL A 86 28.05 3.36 5.50
CA VAL A 86 28.05 1.93 5.84
C VAL A 86 28.62 1.04 4.72
N LEU A 87 28.39 1.41 3.46
CA LEU A 87 28.68 0.59 2.28
C LEU A 87 29.80 1.15 1.40
N GLY A 88 30.32 2.33 1.71
CA GLY A 88 31.32 3.05 0.91
C GLY A 88 30.78 3.67 -0.38
N ASN A 89 29.62 3.23 -0.88
CA ASN A 89 29.00 3.72 -2.11
C ASN A 89 27.53 4.12 -1.89
N PRO A 90 27.08 5.27 -2.42
CA PRO A 90 25.71 5.73 -2.25
C PRO A 90 24.74 4.92 -3.13
N LEU A 91 23.67 4.40 -2.52
CA LEU A 91 22.62 3.66 -3.24
C LEU A 91 21.50 4.59 -3.75
N ARG A 92 20.73 4.13 -4.74
CA ARG A 92 19.53 4.81 -5.22
C ARG A 92 18.34 4.40 -4.36
N LEU A 93 17.35 5.29 -4.21
CA LEU A 93 16.09 4.95 -3.54
C LEU A 93 15.33 3.83 -4.26
N HIS A 94 15.48 3.71 -5.59
CA HIS A 94 14.83 2.67 -6.36
C HIS A 94 15.31 1.26 -5.97
N ASP A 95 16.55 1.14 -5.49
CA ASP A 95 17.14 -0.14 -5.11
C ASP A 95 16.41 -0.74 -3.90
N LEU A 96 15.80 0.08 -3.03
CA LEU A 96 14.91 -0.38 -1.96
C LEU A 96 13.68 -1.10 -2.51
N ARG A 97 13.06 -0.55 -3.57
CA ARG A 97 11.89 -1.16 -4.21
C ARG A 97 12.26 -2.47 -4.90
N THR A 98 13.38 -2.50 -5.62
CA THR A 98 13.88 -3.72 -6.26
C THR A 98 14.18 -4.79 -5.23
N THR A 99 14.89 -4.44 -4.15
CA THR A 99 15.22 -5.38 -3.06
C THR A 99 13.96 -5.95 -2.39
N PHE A 100 12.95 -5.11 -2.15
CA PHE A 100 11.67 -5.56 -1.61
C PHE A 100 10.95 -6.52 -2.56
N ALA A 101 10.87 -6.17 -3.85
CA ALA A 101 10.24 -7.02 -4.86
C ALA A 101 10.95 -8.37 -5.00
N SER A 102 12.29 -8.38 -5.07
CA SER A 102 13.09 -9.61 -5.14
C SER A 102 12.86 -10.49 -3.91
N ARG A 103 12.86 -9.92 -2.70
CA ARG A 103 12.57 -10.69 -1.47
C ARG A 103 11.16 -11.25 -1.47
N LEU A 104 10.17 -10.45 -1.88
CA LEU A 104 8.78 -10.91 -1.94
C LEU A 104 8.62 -12.07 -2.92
N LEU A 105 9.19 -11.96 -4.14
CA LEU A 105 9.17 -13.02 -5.13
C LEU A 105 9.81 -14.31 -4.61
N LEU A 106 11.00 -14.20 -3.99
CA LEU A 106 11.67 -15.36 -3.40
C LEU A 106 10.81 -16.02 -2.30
N THR A 107 10.19 -15.24 -1.41
CA THR A 107 9.34 -15.81 -0.35
C THR A 107 8.06 -16.48 -0.87
N VAL A 108 7.46 -15.92 -1.93
CA VAL A 108 6.27 -16.50 -2.58
C VAL A 108 6.63 -17.79 -3.32
N TRP A 109 7.78 -17.81 -4.00
CA TRP A 109 8.30 -18.98 -4.71
C TRP A 109 8.83 -20.08 -3.78
N MET A 110 9.43 -19.72 -2.65
CA MET A 110 9.95 -20.68 -1.66
C MET A 110 8.89 -21.21 -0.70
N SER A 111 7.61 -20.84 -0.87
CA SER A 111 6.50 -21.43 -0.09
C SER A 111 6.24 -22.88 -0.55
N PRO A 112 6.52 -23.92 0.27
CA PRO A 112 6.38 -25.32 -0.13
C PRO A 112 4.94 -25.72 -0.51
N ARG A 113 3.95 -24.92 -0.09
CA ARG A 113 2.51 -25.14 -0.33
C ARG A 113 1.98 -24.68 -1.69
N ARG A 114 2.81 -24.08 -2.56
CA ARG A 114 2.43 -23.78 -3.96
C ARG A 114 3.30 -24.53 -4.98
N ARG A 115 3.62 -25.79 -4.68
CA ARG A 115 4.19 -26.75 -5.65
C ARG A 115 3.13 -27.60 -6.37
N HIS A 116 1.85 -27.31 -6.17
CA HIS A 116 0.77 -27.83 -7.01
C HIS A 116 0.20 -26.66 -7.82
N CYS A 117 -0.04 -26.88 -9.11
CA CYS A 117 -0.56 -25.92 -10.10
C CYS A 117 0.45 -25.03 -10.83
N PHE A 118 1.67 -25.51 -11.09
CA PHE A 118 2.36 -25.15 -12.35
C PHE A 118 2.77 -26.43 -13.04
N GLY A 119 1.76 -27.15 -13.55
CA GLY A 119 1.96 -28.23 -14.49
C GLY A 119 2.56 -27.65 -15.75
N THR A 120 3.80 -28.05 -16.02
CA THR A 120 4.46 -27.95 -17.31
C THR A 120 3.67 -28.74 -18.35
N HIS A 121 2.72 -28.12 -19.04
CA HIS A 121 2.29 -28.60 -20.35
C HIS A 121 2.03 -27.42 -21.28
N GLY A 122 2.80 -27.40 -22.35
CA GLY A 122 2.67 -26.44 -23.43
C GLY A 122 1.37 -26.60 -24.20
N LEU A 123 1.16 -25.59 -25.04
CA LEU A 123 0.24 -25.55 -26.19
C LEU A 123 -1.26 -25.42 -25.88
N ARG A 124 -1.72 -24.18 -26.11
CA ARG A 124 -3.07 -23.63 -26.38
C ARG A 124 -4.02 -24.56 -27.19
N PRO A 125 -5.27 -24.15 -27.49
CA PRO A 125 -6.31 -23.39 -26.74
C PRO A 125 -7.73 -23.99 -26.90
N ARG A 126 -8.72 -23.57 -26.09
CA ARG A 126 -10.06 -23.03 -26.49
C ARG A 126 -11.12 -23.19 -25.39
N SER A 127 -12.04 -22.21 -25.40
CA SER A 127 -13.38 -22.19 -24.78
C SER A 127 -13.43 -22.40 -23.26
N ARG A 128 -13.96 -21.50 -22.44
CA ARG A 128 -15.24 -20.78 -22.57
C ARG A 128 -15.25 -19.64 -21.54
N CYS A 129 -15.33 -18.41 -22.02
CA CYS A 129 -15.65 -17.25 -21.18
C CYS A 129 -17.13 -17.34 -20.80
N THR A 130 -17.46 -17.37 -19.52
CA THR A 130 -18.63 -16.71 -18.90
C THR A 130 -18.80 -17.21 -17.46
N ARG A 131 -18.47 -16.36 -16.48
CA ARG A 131 -19.39 -16.05 -15.38
C ARG A 131 -18.95 -14.76 -14.69
N VAL A 132 -19.64 -13.69 -15.07
CA VAL A 132 -19.79 -12.47 -14.27
C VAL A 132 -20.60 -12.88 -13.03
N SER A 133 -20.02 -12.79 -11.84
CA SER A 133 -20.81 -12.76 -10.60
C SER A 133 -20.81 -11.33 -10.10
N ARG A 134 -21.89 -10.61 -10.44
CA ARG A 134 -22.41 -9.53 -9.60
C ARG A 134 -23.20 -10.20 -8.50
N GLU A 135 -22.80 -9.99 -7.25
CA GLU A 135 -23.66 -10.30 -6.11
C GLU A 135 -24.36 -9.00 -5.70
N THR A 136 -25.63 -8.90 -6.05
CA THR A 136 -26.62 -8.03 -5.41
C THR A 136 -27.68 -8.95 -4.80
N PRO A 137 -28.00 -8.86 -3.50
CA PRO A 137 -29.08 -9.64 -2.90
C PRO A 137 -30.44 -9.09 -3.35
N SER A 138 -31.28 -9.98 -3.89
CA SER A 138 -32.67 -9.76 -4.27
C SER A 138 -33.59 -9.75 -3.04
N HIS A 139 -34.58 -8.84 -3.07
CA HIS A 139 -35.78 -8.87 -2.25
C HIS A 139 -36.52 -10.21 -2.33
N GLY A 140 -36.97 -10.70 -1.17
CA GLY A 140 -38.02 -11.72 -1.06
C GLY A 140 -39.27 -11.07 -0.50
N SER A 141 -40.26 -10.89 -1.37
CA SER A 141 -41.61 -10.46 -1.04
C SER A 141 -42.41 -11.68 -0.59
N SER A 142 -43.09 -11.57 0.55
CA SER A 142 -44.18 -12.45 0.98
C SER A 142 -45.20 -11.57 1.69
N GLY A 143 -46.28 -11.21 0.99
CA GLY A 143 -47.40 -10.47 1.55
C GLY A 143 -48.37 -11.38 2.30
N CYS A 144 -49.11 -10.81 3.25
CA CYS A 144 -50.47 -11.19 3.62
C CYS A 144 -51.18 -9.92 4.08
N GLU A 145 -52.36 -9.70 3.51
CA GLU A 145 -53.37 -8.70 3.85
C GLU A 145 -53.76 -8.73 5.33
N ASN A 146 -54.11 -7.58 5.88
CA ASN A 146 -55.25 -7.42 6.78
C ASN A 146 -55.82 -6.01 6.61
N ALA A 147 -57.08 -5.96 6.20
CA ALA A 147 -57.95 -4.79 6.25
C ALA A 147 -58.66 -4.71 7.62
N LEU A 148 -59.18 -3.53 7.93
CA LEU A 148 -60.07 -3.11 9.04
C LEU A 148 -59.35 -2.48 10.26
N ASP A 149 -59.36 -1.15 10.34
CA ASP A 149 -60.35 -0.37 11.12
C ASP A 149 -59.97 1.12 11.16
N ALA A 150 -60.82 1.97 10.55
CA ALA A 150 -61.20 3.34 10.93
C ALA A 150 -61.94 4.05 9.78
#